data_AF-A0A7K4A5R5-F1
#
_entry.id   AF-A0A7K4A5R5-F1
#
_cell.length_a   1.000
_cell.length_b   1.000
_cell.length_c   1.000
_cell.angle_alpha   90.00
_cell.angle_beta   90.00
_cell.angle_gamma   90.00
#
_symmetry.space_group_name_H-M   'P 1'
#
loop_
_entity.id
_entity.type
_entity.pdbx_description
1 polymer ?
#
loop_
_entity_poly.entity_id
_entity_poly.type
_entity_poly.pdbx_seq_one_letter_code
_entity_poly.pdbx_strand_id
1 'polypeptide(L)'
;MTGTRTGIICILVIVAMVCLSGCISPPDKNTGSAAQGGTAASKGGISGAKATPTAAGTDGVSTTTITPTPAPGEAGYLVPATPYPTETLPASTMSGTRLPDITPSPVEYMGIYYTTLALKNNRTAFTYDLQKPPLVIEICFSPNMTTRTIWYDSKYTDRGEKTETVTTISPAAWFEVTVREPASGQIVAKEGFARGYSTDTGKDLTIRSQGKYLIEFSGNELSAQVQIRVPKEGNPAGSPLKKMACTF
;
A
#
# COMPACT_ATOMS: atom_id res chain seq x y z
N MET A 1 -38.11 -43.26 -23.67
CA MET A 1 -39.08 -42.21 -23.23
C MET A 1 -38.88 -41.95 -21.74
N THR A 2 -37.95 -41.05 -21.37
CA THR A 2 -37.63 -40.73 -19.95
C THR A 2 -37.14 -39.27 -19.80
N GLY A 3 -37.56 -38.37 -20.69
CA GLY A 3 -37.11 -36.97 -20.69
C GLY A 3 -38.06 -35.98 -19.99
N THR A 4 -39.29 -36.38 -19.67
CA THR A 4 -40.35 -35.41 -19.31
C THR A 4 -40.50 -35.19 -17.79
N ARG A 5 -39.94 -36.06 -16.94
CA ARG A 5 -40.09 -35.95 -15.47
C ARG A 5 -39.06 -35.04 -14.81
N THR A 6 -37.86 -34.93 -15.37
CA THR A 6 -36.77 -34.14 -14.77
C THR A 6 -36.97 -32.62 -14.96
N GLY A 7 -37.61 -32.21 -16.06
CA GLY A 7 -37.88 -30.78 -16.33
C GLY A 7 -38.93 -30.16 -15.40
N ILE A 8 -39.94 -30.93 -14.99
CA ILE A 8 -41.02 -30.44 -14.10
C ILE A 8 -40.52 -30.22 -12.67
N ILE A 9 -39.56 -31.03 -12.21
CA ILE A 9 -38.97 -30.90 -10.87
C ILE A 9 -38.08 -29.64 -10.78
N CYS A 10 -37.30 -29.34 -11.82
CA CYS A 10 -36.47 -28.13 -11.83
C CYS A 10 -37.30 -26.83 -11.88
N ILE A 11 -38.44 -26.82 -12.56
CA ILE A 11 -39.32 -25.64 -12.62
C ILE A 11 -40.01 -25.38 -11.27
N LEU A 12 -40.42 -26.43 -10.55
CA LEU A 12 -41.03 -26.29 -9.22
C LEU A 12 -40.05 -25.77 -8.15
N VAL A 13 -38.77 -26.15 -8.23
CA VAL A 13 -37.74 -25.66 -7.30
C VAL A 13 -37.41 -24.19 -7.54
N ILE A 14 -37.44 -23.73 -8.80
CA ILE A 14 -37.20 -22.32 -9.14
C ILE A 14 -38.37 -21.43 -8.69
N VAL A 15 -39.63 -21.90 -8.80
CA VAL A 15 -40.80 -21.15 -8.33
C VAL A 15 -40.86 -21.08 -6.80
N ALA A 16 -40.43 -22.13 -6.09
CA ALA A 16 -40.38 -22.12 -4.62
C ALA A 16 -39.33 -21.14 -4.05
N MET A 17 -38.23 -20.87 -4.78
CA MET A 17 -37.20 -19.92 -4.34
C MET A 17 -37.59 -18.44 -4.53
N VAL A 18 -38.53 -18.12 -5.43
CA VAL A 18 -38.97 -16.73 -5.65
C VAL A 18 -39.96 -16.26 -4.57
N CYS A 19 -40.64 -17.18 -3.88
CA CYS A 19 -41.64 -16.87 -2.83
C CYS A 19 -41.05 -16.58 -1.44
N LEU A 20 -39.72 -16.58 -1.27
CA LEU A 20 -39.04 -16.26 0.00
C LEU A 20 -38.51 -14.81 0.09
N SER A 21 -38.85 -13.97 -0.90
CA SER A 21 -38.60 -12.53 -0.82
C SER A 21 -39.64 -11.86 0.09
N GLY A 22 -39.46 -12.04 1.40
CA GLY A 22 -40.23 -11.36 2.42
C GLY A 22 -40.07 -9.83 2.31
N CYS A 23 -41.19 -9.13 2.31
CA CYS A 23 -41.26 -7.68 2.48
C CYS A 23 -40.64 -7.30 3.84
N ILE A 24 -39.52 -6.59 3.85
CA ILE A 24 -39.08 -5.83 5.03
C ILE A 24 -39.90 -4.54 5.04
N SER A 25 -40.76 -4.41 6.05
CA SER A 25 -41.45 -3.14 6.34
C SER A 25 -40.50 -2.22 7.13
N PRO A 26 -40.41 -0.92 6.81
CA PRO A 26 -39.67 0.05 7.62
C PRO A 26 -40.30 0.20 9.02
N PRO A 27 -39.53 0.53 10.07
CA PRO A 27 -40.12 0.79 11.38
C PRO A 27 -40.87 2.13 11.38
N ASP A 28 -42.17 2.06 11.65
CA ASP A 28 -43.04 3.20 11.90
C ASP A 28 -42.70 3.90 13.23
N LYS A 29 -42.94 5.21 13.22
CA LYS A 29 -42.80 6.12 14.37
C LYS A 29 -43.91 5.86 15.41
N ASN A 30 -43.53 5.73 16.69
CA ASN A 30 -43.95 6.58 17.84
C ASN A 30 -44.19 5.85 19.18
N THR A 31 -43.69 6.52 20.23
CA THR A 31 -44.24 6.73 21.59
C THR A 31 -44.44 5.57 22.59
N GLY A 32 -43.70 5.65 23.71
CA GLY A 32 -44.33 5.93 25.02
C GLY A 32 -44.47 4.80 26.06
N SER A 33 -43.56 4.81 27.04
CA SER A 33 -43.76 4.61 28.50
C SER A 33 -44.15 3.26 29.11
N ALA A 34 -43.27 2.76 30.01
CA ALA A 34 -43.45 2.64 31.49
C ALA A 34 -42.63 1.47 32.08
N ALA A 35 -41.63 1.76 32.95
CA ALA A 35 -41.47 1.35 34.37
C ALA A 35 -41.34 -0.18 34.64
N GLN A 36 -40.46 -0.74 35.50
CA GLN A 36 -40.12 -0.36 36.88
C GLN A 36 -39.03 -1.31 37.50
N GLY A 37 -38.20 -0.79 38.42
CA GLY A 37 -37.48 -1.52 39.52
C GLY A 37 -36.06 -2.04 39.18
N GLY A 38 -34.95 -1.70 39.83
CA GLY A 38 -34.63 -1.43 41.26
C GLY A 38 -34.05 -2.72 41.89
N THR A 39 -32.75 -2.85 42.20
CA THR A 39 -32.13 -2.53 43.52
C THR A 39 -30.59 -2.48 43.49
N ALA A 40 -30.03 -1.80 44.50
CA ALA A 40 -28.66 -1.32 44.67
C ALA A 40 -27.70 -2.24 45.46
N ALA A 41 -26.39 -1.93 45.38
CA ALA A 41 -25.41 -1.79 46.50
C ALA A 41 -23.96 -1.70 45.92
N SER A 42 -22.90 -1.14 46.52
CA SER A 42 -22.61 0.06 47.34
C SER A 42 -21.08 0.03 47.65
N LYS A 43 -20.50 1.20 47.97
CA LYS A 43 -19.16 1.53 48.56
C LYS A 43 -17.97 1.61 47.59
N GLY A 44 -17.08 2.61 47.59
CA GLY A 44 -16.80 3.86 48.36
C GLY A 44 -15.33 4.26 48.02
N GLY A 45 -14.97 5.49 47.59
CA GLY A 45 -14.50 6.65 48.39
C GLY A 45 -13.10 6.45 49.06
N ILE A 46 -12.09 7.34 49.13
CA ILE A 46 -11.96 8.81 49.01
C ILE A 46 -10.45 9.23 49.04
N SER A 47 -10.09 10.40 48.44
CA SER A 47 -9.07 11.44 48.80
C SER A 47 -7.56 11.07 48.99
N GLY A 48 -6.52 11.83 48.61
CA GLY A 48 -6.33 13.22 48.14
C GLY A 48 -5.69 14.12 49.22
N ALA A 49 -4.45 14.63 49.04
CA ALA A 49 -4.01 16.00 49.41
C ALA A 49 -2.49 16.29 49.22
N LYS A 50 -2.23 17.60 49.08
CA LYS A 50 -1.07 18.40 48.62
C LYS A 50 -0.40 19.12 49.81
N ALA A 51 0.91 19.45 49.74
CA ALA A 51 1.51 20.79 49.97
C ALA A 51 3.00 20.80 50.46
N THR A 52 3.76 21.75 49.91
CA THR A 52 5.10 22.33 50.22
C THR A 52 4.98 23.45 51.30
N PRO A 53 5.96 24.34 51.64
CA PRO A 53 7.46 24.37 51.75
C PRO A 53 7.95 24.93 53.14
N THR A 54 9.27 25.11 53.38
CA THR A 54 9.95 26.30 54.03
C THR A 54 11.35 25.98 54.65
N ALA A 55 12.22 26.99 54.69
CA ALA A 55 13.69 27.01 54.80
C ALA A 55 14.30 27.49 56.14
N ALA A 56 15.63 27.30 56.32
CA ALA A 56 16.64 28.15 57.01
C ALA A 56 18.05 27.48 56.87
N GLY A 57 19.10 28.09 56.27
CA GLY A 57 20.15 28.98 56.87
C GLY A 57 21.25 28.17 57.61
N THR A 58 22.59 28.30 57.49
CA THR A 58 23.55 29.22 56.85
C THR A 58 24.96 28.53 56.87
N ASP A 59 25.91 28.99 56.05
CA ASP A 59 27.39 28.94 56.14
C ASP A 59 28.22 27.70 55.74
N GLY A 60 29.20 27.91 54.86
CA GLY A 60 30.47 27.13 54.82
C GLY A 60 30.88 26.52 53.47
N VAL A 61 31.91 27.10 52.85
CA VAL A 61 32.59 26.72 51.60
C VAL A 61 33.14 25.28 51.60
N SER A 62 32.89 24.49 50.53
CA SER A 62 33.90 23.74 49.74
C SER A 62 33.23 22.80 48.72
N THR A 63 33.63 22.85 47.45
CA THR A 63 33.09 22.06 46.33
C THR A 63 33.55 20.60 46.38
N THR A 64 32.63 19.69 46.68
CA THR A 64 32.76 18.25 46.45
C THR A 64 31.55 17.75 45.67
N THR A 65 31.74 17.37 44.41
CA THR A 65 30.68 16.84 43.54
C THR A 65 30.22 15.49 44.06
N ILE A 66 29.05 15.45 44.71
CA ILE A 66 28.37 14.24 45.14
C ILE A 66 27.51 13.65 44.00
N THR A 67 27.71 12.36 43.76
CA THR A 67 26.93 11.51 42.85
C THR A 67 25.50 11.33 43.38
N PRO A 68 24.44 11.55 42.57
CA PRO A 68 23.09 11.17 42.97
C PRO A 68 22.84 9.68 42.69
N THR A 69 22.45 8.92 43.72
CA THR A 69 21.91 7.56 43.61
C THR A 69 20.46 7.63 43.11
N PRO A 70 20.09 7.04 41.96
CA PRO A 70 18.70 6.99 41.50
C PRO A 70 17.91 5.86 42.19
N ALA A 71 16.65 6.14 42.52
CA ALA A 71 15.68 5.16 43.00
C ALA A 71 15.16 4.26 41.86
N PRO A 72 14.66 3.04 42.14
CA PRO A 72 14.39 2.02 41.12
C PRO A 72 13.08 2.27 40.36
N GLY A 73 13.13 2.28 39.02
CA GLY A 73 11.94 2.30 38.15
C GLY A 73 12.20 2.76 36.71
N GLU A 74 12.60 1.82 35.86
CA GLU A 74 12.46 1.75 34.38
C GLU A 74 12.42 3.04 33.53
N ALA A 75 13.57 3.39 32.95
CA ALA A 75 13.77 3.49 31.50
C ALA A 75 15.29 3.46 31.25
N GLY A 76 15.77 2.44 30.55
CA GLY A 76 17.21 2.31 30.25
C GLY A 76 17.71 3.49 29.44
N TYR A 77 18.68 4.24 29.99
CA TYR A 77 19.32 5.33 29.25
C TYR A 77 20.31 4.75 28.23
N LEU A 78 20.37 5.37 27.05
CA LEU A 78 21.33 5.03 26.02
C LEU A 78 22.74 5.39 26.49
N VAL A 79 23.63 4.40 26.51
CA VAL A 79 25.05 4.58 26.83
C VAL A 79 25.82 4.81 25.52
N PRO A 80 26.63 5.89 25.41
CA PRO A 80 27.51 6.08 24.27
C PRO A 80 28.52 4.94 24.16
N ALA A 81 28.68 4.37 22.96
CA ALA A 81 29.70 3.37 22.65
C ALA A 81 30.65 3.90 21.57
N THR A 82 31.92 3.49 21.63
CA THR A 82 32.92 3.81 20.61
C THR A 82 32.67 2.98 19.34
N PRO A 83 32.66 3.58 18.14
CA PRO A 83 32.58 2.86 16.87
C PRO A 83 33.77 1.90 16.68
N TYR A 84 33.61 0.89 15.82
CA TYR A 84 34.70 0.00 15.43
C TYR A 84 35.89 0.79 14.85
N PRO A 85 37.14 0.48 15.23
CA PRO A 85 38.30 1.21 14.72
C PRO A 85 38.42 1.00 13.22
N THR A 86 38.54 2.10 12.48
CA THR A 86 38.91 2.07 11.06
C THR A 86 40.42 1.91 10.97
N GLU A 87 40.88 0.81 10.38
CA GLU A 87 42.30 0.59 10.09
C GLU A 87 42.81 1.72 9.20
N THR A 88 43.69 2.57 9.74
CA THR A 88 44.42 3.56 8.94
C THR A 88 45.57 2.84 8.28
N LEU A 89 45.42 2.48 6.99
CA LEU A 89 46.53 1.92 6.23
C LEU A 89 47.70 2.93 6.16
N PRO A 90 48.96 2.46 6.22
CA PRO A 90 50.12 3.33 6.06
C PRO A 90 50.04 4.04 4.71
N ALA A 91 50.43 5.33 4.70
CA ALA A 91 50.53 6.13 3.49
C ALA A 91 51.56 5.51 2.55
N SER A 92 51.11 4.63 1.66
CA SER A 92 51.91 4.16 0.54
C SER A 92 52.01 5.31 -0.45
N THR A 93 53.23 5.80 -0.70
CA THR A 93 53.54 6.67 -1.83
C THR A 93 53.45 5.87 -3.13
N MET A 94 52.25 5.43 -3.47
CA MET A 94 51.94 4.99 -4.81
C MET A 94 51.90 6.26 -5.67
N SER A 95 52.85 6.41 -6.58
CA SER A 95 52.67 7.26 -7.75
C SER A 95 51.59 6.62 -8.62
N GLY A 96 50.34 6.73 -8.17
CA GLY A 96 49.18 6.35 -8.94
C GLY A 96 48.93 7.44 -9.97
N THR A 97 49.18 7.15 -11.24
CA THR A 97 48.57 7.91 -12.32
C THR A 97 47.08 7.96 -12.03
N ARG A 98 46.53 9.13 -11.68
CA ARG A 98 45.09 9.31 -11.49
C ARG A 98 44.46 8.89 -12.81
N LEU A 99 43.81 7.72 -12.85
CA LEU A 99 43.00 7.37 -14.01
C LEU A 99 42.01 8.52 -14.20
N PRO A 100 41.80 8.97 -15.45
CA PRO A 100 40.81 10.00 -15.71
C PRO A 100 39.52 9.58 -15.04
N ASP A 101 38.91 10.54 -14.34
CA ASP A 101 37.58 10.39 -13.77
C ASP A 101 36.64 10.23 -14.96
N ILE A 102 36.42 8.98 -15.36
CA ILE A 102 35.46 8.61 -16.39
C ILE A 102 34.09 8.87 -15.77
N THR A 103 33.61 10.11 -15.96
CA THR A 103 32.20 10.43 -15.76
C THR A 103 31.43 9.44 -16.63
N PRO A 104 30.67 8.48 -16.05
CA PRO A 104 29.94 7.52 -16.84
C PRO A 104 28.98 8.30 -17.74
N SER A 105 29.08 8.06 -19.05
CA SER A 105 28.11 8.59 -20.00
C SER A 105 26.70 8.23 -19.50
N PRO A 106 25.73 9.16 -19.51
CA PRO A 106 24.36 8.84 -19.18
C PRO A 106 23.89 7.62 -20.00
N VAL A 107 23.35 6.60 -19.31
CA VAL A 107 22.78 5.43 -19.98
C VAL A 107 21.49 5.89 -20.66
N GLU A 108 21.51 6.02 -21.98
CA GLU A 108 20.30 6.27 -22.76
C GLU A 108 19.42 5.01 -22.76
N TYR A 109 18.10 5.18 -22.65
CA TYR A 109 17.13 4.10 -22.72
C TYR A 109 16.30 4.18 -23.99
N MET A 110 15.89 3.03 -24.50
CA MET A 110 14.94 2.91 -25.62
C MET A 110 13.72 2.09 -25.20
N GLY A 111 12.54 2.44 -25.73
CA GLY A 111 11.31 1.70 -25.50
C GLY A 111 11.21 0.52 -26.47
N ILE A 112 11.08 -0.69 -25.93
CA ILE A 112 10.86 -1.90 -26.74
C ILE A 112 9.39 -2.29 -26.81
N TYR A 113 8.58 -1.78 -25.87
CA TYR A 113 7.15 -2.02 -25.85
C TYR A 113 6.42 -0.83 -25.24
N TYR A 114 5.28 -0.50 -25.83
CA TYR A 114 4.35 0.46 -25.25
C TYR A 114 2.92 0.09 -25.66
N THR A 115 2.02 0.02 -24.68
CA THR A 115 0.60 -0.17 -24.95
C THR A 115 -0.26 0.43 -23.85
N THR A 116 -1.57 0.48 -24.10
CA THR A 116 -2.58 0.70 -23.07
C THR A 116 -3.45 -0.55 -22.97
N LEU A 117 -3.40 -1.22 -21.83
CA LEU A 117 -4.18 -2.42 -21.52
C LEU A 117 -5.49 -2.01 -20.84
N ALA A 118 -6.60 -2.12 -21.55
CA ALA A 118 -7.92 -2.06 -20.91
C ALA A 118 -8.25 -3.44 -20.31
N LEU A 119 -8.27 -3.53 -18.98
CA LEU A 119 -8.36 -4.79 -18.28
C LEU A 119 -9.77 -5.03 -17.74
N LYS A 120 -10.36 -6.17 -18.15
CA LYS A 120 -11.69 -6.65 -17.75
C LYS A 120 -11.59 -8.13 -17.41
N ASN A 121 -10.85 -8.43 -16.35
CA ASN A 121 -10.53 -9.78 -15.91
C ASN A 121 -9.83 -10.61 -17.01
N ASN A 122 -8.83 -10.01 -17.65
CA ASN A 122 -8.03 -10.60 -18.72
C ASN A 122 -6.55 -10.64 -18.32
N ARG A 123 -5.79 -11.45 -19.07
CA ARG A 123 -4.35 -11.63 -18.91
C ARG A 123 -3.68 -11.56 -20.27
N THR A 124 -2.51 -10.93 -20.31
CA THR A 124 -1.63 -10.89 -21.48
C THR A 124 -0.21 -11.23 -21.04
N ALA A 125 0.56 -11.85 -21.92
CA ALA A 125 1.90 -12.32 -21.60
C ALA A 125 2.84 -12.09 -22.77
N PHE A 126 4.09 -11.76 -22.47
CA PHE A 126 5.15 -11.50 -23.42
C PHE A 126 6.43 -12.19 -22.97
N THR A 127 7.21 -12.70 -23.92
CA THR A 127 8.55 -13.21 -23.64
C THR A 127 9.59 -12.21 -24.12
N TYR A 128 10.64 -12.03 -23.33
CA TYR A 128 11.77 -11.18 -23.69
C TYR A 128 13.08 -11.80 -23.22
N ASP A 129 14.07 -11.79 -24.09
CA ASP A 129 15.42 -12.26 -23.79
C ASP A 129 16.29 -11.04 -23.46
N LEU A 130 16.49 -10.79 -22.15
CA LEU A 130 17.25 -9.65 -21.67
C LEU A 130 18.74 -10.01 -21.66
N GLN A 131 19.45 -9.52 -22.68
CA GLN A 131 20.90 -9.73 -22.82
C GLN A 131 21.73 -8.70 -22.05
N LYS A 132 21.27 -7.45 -21.97
CA LYS A 132 21.93 -6.37 -21.24
C LYS A 132 20.97 -5.71 -20.25
N PRO A 133 21.02 -6.07 -18.96
CA PRO A 133 20.23 -5.39 -17.94
C PRO A 133 20.64 -3.92 -17.79
N PRO A 134 19.76 -3.05 -17.23
CA PRO A 134 18.47 -3.40 -16.65
C PRO A 134 17.28 -3.34 -17.63
N LEU A 135 16.29 -4.21 -17.43
CA LEU A 135 14.95 -4.05 -18.00
C LEU A 135 14.10 -3.25 -17.02
N VAL A 136 13.48 -2.17 -17.48
CA VAL A 136 12.58 -1.35 -16.67
C VAL A 136 11.18 -1.42 -17.26
N ILE A 137 10.20 -1.76 -16.43
CA ILE A 137 8.78 -1.80 -16.77
C ILE A 137 8.11 -0.66 -16.00
N GLU A 138 7.58 0.32 -16.71
CA GLU A 138 6.85 1.46 -16.15
C GLU A 138 5.37 1.30 -16.42
N ILE A 139 4.56 1.56 -15.40
CA ILE A 139 3.13 1.32 -15.45
C ILE A 139 2.40 2.53 -14.86
N CYS A 140 1.43 3.06 -15.60
CA CYS A 140 0.49 4.06 -15.10
C CYS A 140 -0.92 3.49 -15.08
N PHE A 141 -1.60 3.61 -13.94
CA PHE A 141 -2.93 3.10 -13.72
C PHE A 141 -3.99 4.18 -13.85
N SER A 142 -5.10 3.81 -14.48
CA SER A 142 -6.35 4.56 -14.53
C SER A 142 -7.47 3.61 -14.09
N PRO A 143 -7.70 3.44 -12.79
CA PRO A 143 -8.76 2.58 -12.29
C PRO A 143 -10.15 3.16 -12.56
N ASN A 144 -11.14 2.28 -12.71
CA ASN A 144 -12.53 2.72 -12.73
C ASN A 144 -12.93 3.27 -11.37
N MET A 145 -13.67 4.37 -11.39
CA MET A 145 -14.20 5.00 -10.18
C MET A 145 -15.66 4.59 -9.98
N THR A 146 -16.02 4.27 -8.74
CA THR A 146 -17.40 3.98 -8.33
C THR A 146 -17.91 5.15 -7.49
N THR A 147 -19.14 5.56 -7.74
CA THR A 147 -19.78 6.68 -7.05
C THR A 147 -20.96 6.19 -6.22
N ARG A 148 -21.03 6.60 -4.96
CA ARG A 148 -22.15 6.30 -4.05
C ARG A 148 -22.74 7.59 -3.49
N THR A 149 -24.06 7.65 -3.38
CA THR A 149 -24.77 8.74 -2.71
C THR A 149 -25.07 8.31 -1.29
N ILE A 150 -24.58 9.07 -0.31
CA ILE A 150 -24.81 8.85 1.10
C ILE A 150 -25.89 9.82 1.56
N TRP A 151 -26.90 9.29 2.23
CA TRP A 151 -27.97 10.07 2.86
C TRP A 151 -27.61 10.28 4.34
N TYR A 152 -27.65 11.52 4.81
CA TYR A 152 -27.43 11.84 6.22
C TYR A 152 -28.26 13.03 6.67
N ASP A 153 -28.67 13.02 7.94
CA ASP A 153 -29.35 14.14 8.56
C ASP A 153 -28.35 15.14 9.15
N SER A 154 -28.32 16.37 8.64
CA SER A 154 -27.53 17.43 9.25
C SER A 154 -28.27 18.03 10.45
N LYS A 155 -27.55 18.30 11.55
CA LYS A 155 -28.14 18.93 12.76
C LYS A 155 -27.68 20.37 13.01
N TYR A 156 -26.74 20.88 12.21
CA TYR A 156 -26.04 22.13 12.47
C TYR A 156 -26.64 23.32 11.72
N THR A 157 -26.37 23.48 10.42
CA THR A 157 -26.68 24.74 9.72
C THR A 157 -27.95 24.67 8.87
N ASP A 158 -28.28 23.51 8.30
CA ASP A 158 -29.57 23.27 7.62
C ASP A 158 -30.10 21.92 8.04
N ARG A 159 -31.01 21.92 9.02
CA ARG A 159 -31.57 20.68 9.58
C ARG A 159 -32.45 20.00 8.53
N GLY A 160 -32.14 18.75 8.23
CA GLY A 160 -32.86 17.95 7.25
C GLY A 160 -31.97 16.93 6.56
N GLU A 161 -32.62 16.13 5.72
CA GLU A 161 -32.00 15.06 4.95
C GLU A 161 -31.12 15.67 3.85
N LYS A 162 -29.83 15.34 3.86
CA LYS A 162 -28.84 15.77 2.86
C LYS A 162 -28.27 14.56 2.14
N THR A 163 -27.87 14.78 0.90
CA THR A 163 -27.15 13.80 0.08
C THR A 163 -25.75 14.29 -0.21
N GLU A 164 -24.78 13.39 -0.09
CA GLU A 164 -23.40 13.63 -0.52
C GLU A 164 -22.94 12.51 -1.43
N THR A 165 -22.33 12.90 -2.54
CA THR A 165 -21.78 11.99 -3.54
C THR A 165 -20.32 11.74 -3.23
N VAL A 166 -19.98 10.49 -2.92
CA VAL A 166 -18.61 10.06 -2.65
C VAL A 166 -18.14 9.18 -3.81
N THR A 167 -17.04 9.57 -4.45
CA THR A 167 -16.40 8.82 -5.52
C THR A 167 -15.11 8.17 -5.02
N THR A 168 -15.00 6.86 -5.16
CA THR A 168 -13.83 6.07 -4.74
C THR A 168 -13.38 5.15 -5.87
N ILE A 169 -12.15 4.65 -5.79
CA ILE A 169 -11.67 3.59 -6.68
C ILE A 169 -12.61 2.38 -6.56
N SER A 170 -12.94 1.73 -7.68
CA SER A 170 -13.74 0.51 -7.66
C SER A 170 -13.03 -0.56 -6.81
N PRO A 171 -13.73 -1.22 -5.86
CA PRO A 171 -13.13 -2.28 -5.06
C PRO A 171 -12.73 -3.51 -5.89
N ALA A 172 -13.25 -3.62 -7.12
CA ALA A 172 -12.89 -4.68 -8.06
C ALA A 172 -11.74 -4.29 -9.02
N ALA A 173 -11.24 -3.05 -8.95
CA ALA A 173 -10.11 -2.60 -9.75
C ALA A 173 -8.79 -3.12 -9.17
N TRP A 174 -8.07 -3.93 -9.94
CA TRP A 174 -6.76 -4.44 -9.54
C TRP A 174 -5.87 -4.75 -10.75
N PHE A 175 -4.55 -4.67 -10.55
CA PHE A 175 -3.55 -5.02 -11.56
C PHE A 175 -2.42 -5.81 -10.92
N GLU A 176 -1.83 -6.71 -11.68
CA GLU A 176 -0.64 -7.44 -11.29
C GLU A 176 0.26 -7.68 -12.52
N VAL A 177 1.51 -7.24 -12.41
CA VAL A 177 2.61 -7.67 -13.28
C VAL A 177 3.42 -8.74 -12.58
N THR A 178 3.65 -9.86 -13.25
CA THR A 178 4.53 -10.93 -12.78
C THR A 178 5.61 -11.20 -13.82
N VAL A 179 6.87 -11.15 -13.40
CA VAL A 179 8.04 -11.50 -14.22
C VAL A 179 8.58 -12.84 -13.74
N ARG A 180 8.69 -13.81 -14.64
CA ARG A 180 9.02 -15.20 -14.32
C ARG A 180 10.10 -15.72 -15.25
N GLU A 181 10.93 -16.63 -14.76
CA GLU A 181 11.77 -17.44 -15.65
C GLU A 181 10.90 -18.53 -16.31
N PRO A 182 10.90 -18.67 -17.65
CA PRO A 182 10.01 -19.60 -18.34
C PRO A 182 10.37 -21.07 -18.11
N ALA A 183 11.64 -21.38 -17.85
CA ALA A 183 12.11 -22.76 -17.66
C ALA A 183 11.74 -23.31 -16.26
N SER A 184 12.01 -22.55 -15.21
CA SER A 184 11.75 -22.96 -13.82
C SER A 184 10.37 -22.55 -13.31
N GLY A 185 9.73 -21.56 -13.93
CA GLY A 185 8.53 -20.93 -13.42
C GLY A 185 8.77 -20.07 -12.16
N GLN A 186 10.03 -19.82 -11.79
CA GLN A 186 10.37 -18.98 -10.65
C GLN A 186 9.93 -17.54 -10.89
N ILE A 187 9.27 -16.92 -9.91
CA ILE A 187 8.94 -15.49 -9.94
C ILE A 187 10.21 -14.71 -9.61
N VAL A 188 10.65 -13.89 -10.56
CA VAL A 188 11.83 -13.03 -10.44
C VAL A 188 11.44 -11.71 -9.81
N ALA A 189 10.29 -11.17 -10.21
CA ALA A 189 9.77 -9.94 -9.68
C ALA A 189 8.25 -9.86 -9.85
N LYS A 190 7.60 -9.09 -8.99
CA LYS A 190 6.15 -8.93 -8.97
C LYS A 190 5.80 -7.55 -8.44
N GLU A 191 4.85 -6.87 -9.07
CA GLU A 191 4.34 -5.57 -8.66
C GLU A 191 2.88 -5.43 -9.09
N GLY A 192 2.13 -4.51 -8.50
CA GLY A 192 0.71 -4.37 -8.82
C GLY A 192 0.05 -3.11 -8.29
N PHE A 193 -1.28 -3.14 -8.38
CA PHE A 193 -2.20 -2.13 -7.89
C PHE A 193 -3.34 -2.81 -7.14
N ALA A 194 -3.65 -2.31 -5.94
CA ALA A 194 -4.64 -2.91 -5.02
C ALA A 194 -4.32 -4.38 -4.68
N ARG A 195 -5.27 -5.14 -4.09
CA ARG A 195 -5.07 -6.56 -3.71
C ARG A 195 -3.80 -6.84 -2.87
N GLY A 196 -3.44 -5.93 -1.99
CA GLY A 196 -2.23 -6.02 -1.16
C GLY A 196 -1.04 -5.22 -1.69
N TYR A 197 -1.12 -4.71 -2.92
CA TYR A 197 -0.24 -3.67 -3.44
C TYR A 197 -0.77 -2.28 -3.08
N SER A 198 0.13 -1.28 -3.12
CA SER A 198 -0.25 0.12 -2.98
C SER A 198 -1.18 0.56 -4.14
N THR A 199 -1.99 1.59 -3.89
CA THR A 199 -2.90 2.19 -4.87
C THR A 199 -2.31 3.43 -5.56
N ASP A 200 -0.98 3.57 -5.58
CA ASP A 200 -0.34 4.66 -6.34
C ASP A 200 -0.63 4.49 -7.84
N THR A 201 -0.81 5.62 -8.52
CA THR A 201 -1.16 5.67 -9.95
C THR A 201 0.01 5.38 -10.88
N GLY A 202 1.24 5.32 -10.36
CA GLY A 202 2.45 4.99 -11.11
C GLY A 202 3.32 3.99 -10.37
N LYS A 203 3.88 3.01 -11.10
CA LYS A 203 4.81 2.00 -10.58
C LYS A 203 5.92 1.72 -11.58
N ASP A 204 7.08 1.37 -11.06
CA ASP A 204 8.24 0.93 -11.81
C ASP A 204 8.76 -0.41 -11.29
N LEU A 205 9.10 -1.31 -12.20
CA LEU A 205 9.68 -2.61 -11.90
C LEU A 205 10.97 -2.77 -12.68
N THR A 206 12.10 -2.92 -11.98
CA THR A 206 13.43 -3.03 -12.58
C THR A 206 14.02 -4.42 -12.40
N ILE A 207 14.34 -5.10 -13.51
CA ILE A 207 15.05 -6.38 -13.52
C ILE A 207 16.51 -6.12 -13.87
N ARG A 208 17.42 -6.53 -12.97
CA ARG A 208 18.87 -6.25 -13.08
C ARG A 208 19.70 -7.46 -13.46
N SER A 209 19.11 -8.65 -13.52
CA SER A 209 19.78 -9.87 -13.97
C SER A 209 19.54 -10.09 -15.46
N GLN A 210 20.52 -10.69 -16.14
CA GLN A 210 20.36 -11.18 -17.51
C GLN A 210 19.50 -12.46 -17.50
N GLY A 211 18.71 -12.68 -18.55
CA GLY A 211 17.96 -13.93 -18.70
C GLY A 211 16.75 -13.84 -19.62
N LYS A 212 16.10 -14.99 -19.82
CA LYS A 212 14.82 -15.09 -20.52
C LYS A 212 13.69 -14.90 -19.52
N TYR A 213 12.79 -13.98 -19.80
CA TYR A 213 11.67 -13.67 -18.93
C TYR A 213 10.34 -13.82 -19.65
N LEU A 214 9.36 -14.36 -18.91
CA LEU A 214 7.94 -14.27 -19.22
C LEU A 214 7.35 -13.15 -18.36
N ILE A 215 6.86 -12.10 -19.00
CA ILE A 215 6.26 -10.93 -18.38
C ILE A 215 4.76 -11.04 -18.59
N GLU A 216 4.00 -11.13 -17.50
CA GLU A 216 2.56 -11.32 -17.53
C GLU A 216 1.86 -10.16 -16.86
N PHE A 217 0.86 -9.61 -17.55
CA PHE A 217 -0.01 -8.56 -17.05
C PHE A 217 -1.40 -9.12 -16.87
N SER A 218 -1.98 -8.92 -15.70
CA SER A 218 -3.35 -9.31 -15.38
C SER A 218 -4.05 -8.20 -14.61
N GLY A 219 -5.37 -8.11 -14.75
CA GLY A 219 -6.12 -7.13 -13.99
C GLY A 219 -7.60 -7.12 -14.30
N ASN A 220 -8.31 -6.22 -13.61
CA ASN A 220 -9.73 -6.01 -13.74
C ASN A 220 -10.10 -4.56 -13.48
N GLU A 221 -11.17 -4.09 -14.11
CA GLU A 221 -11.77 -2.76 -13.93
C GLU A 221 -10.79 -1.59 -13.90
N LEU A 222 -9.75 -1.64 -14.74
CA LEU A 222 -8.82 -0.53 -14.90
C LEU A 222 -8.16 -0.54 -16.27
N SER A 223 -7.61 0.62 -16.64
CA SER A 223 -6.71 0.76 -17.77
C SER A 223 -5.28 0.94 -17.25
N ALA A 224 -4.31 0.20 -17.80
CA ALA A 224 -2.90 0.31 -17.47
C ALA A 224 -2.10 0.69 -18.71
N GLN A 225 -1.46 1.86 -18.71
CA GLN A 225 -0.45 2.17 -19.71
C GLN A 225 0.86 1.52 -19.28
N VAL A 226 1.46 0.72 -20.17
CA VAL A 226 2.69 -0.01 -19.89
C VAL A 226 3.75 0.41 -20.88
N GLN A 227 4.94 0.73 -20.38
CA GLN A 227 6.15 0.94 -21.17
C GLN A 227 7.25 0.01 -20.67
N ILE A 228 7.93 -0.67 -21.59
CA ILE A 228 9.10 -1.47 -21.26
C ILE A 228 10.31 -0.86 -21.97
N ARG A 229 11.36 -0.60 -21.21
CA ARG A 229 12.60 0.04 -21.70
C ARG A 229 13.85 -0.74 -21.30
N VAL A 230 14.85 -0.65 -22.18
CA VAL A 230 16.18 -1.25 -22.02
C VAL A 230 17.26 -0.22 -22.41
N PRO A 231 18.52 -0.38 -21.98
CA PRO A 231 19.62 0.46 -22.43
C PRO A 231 19.73 0.48 -23.95
N LYS A 232 19.94 1.67 -24.51
CA LYS A 232 20.05 1.87 -25.95
C LYS A 232 21.41 1.36 -26.45
N GLU A 233 21.37 0.41 -27.39
CA GLU A 233 22.56 -0.01 -28.14
C GLU A 233 22.77 0.87 -29.38
N GLY A 234 24.01 0.88 -29.89
CA GLY A 234 24.46 1.73 -31.00
C GLY A 234 23.78 1.53 -32.36
N ASN A 235 22.66 0.79 -32.44
CA ASN A 235 21.80 0.73 -33.63
C ASN A 235 20.31 0.51 -33.25
N PRO A 236 19.35 1.22 -33.88
CA PRO A 236 18.09 1.61 -33.25
C PRO A 236 16.88 0.75 -33.66
N ALA A 237 16.77 -0.47 -33.14
CA ALA A 237 15.50 -1.22 -33.26
C ALA A 237 14.44 -0.79 -32.21
N GLY A 238 14.80 0.12 -31.29
CA GLY A 238 13.90 0.63 -30.25
C GLY A 238 13.14 1.88 -30.69
N SER A 239 11.90 1.98 -30.22
CA SER A 239 11.13 3.21 -30.36
C SER A 239 11.59 4.25 -29.34
N PRO A 240 11.45 5.56 -29.64
CA PRO A 240 11.61 6.59 -28.62
C PRO A 240 10.66 6.34 -27.44
N LEU A 241 11.13 6.67 -26.23
CA LEU A 241 10.31 6.57 -25.02
C LEU A 241 9.06 7.44 -25.18
N LYS A 242 7.90 6.89 -24.85
CA LYS A 242 6.64 7.63 -24.85
C LYS A 242 6.39 8.25 -23.49
N LYS A 243 5.83 9.46 -23.48
CA LYS A 243 5.38 10.11 -22.26
C LYS A 243 4.23 9.30 -21.65
N MET A 244 4.42 8.86 -20.41
CA MET A 244 3.44 8.13 -19.64
C MET A 244 2.46 9.11 -18.97
N ALA A 245 1.16 8.79 -18.94
CA ALA A 245 0.13 9.68 -18.39
C ALA A 245 -0.26 9.29 -16.94
N CYS A 246 0.72 9.11 -16.06
CA CYS A 246 0.45 8.92 -14.64
C CYS A 246 -0.17 10.21 -14.07
N THR A 247 -1.39 10.13 -13.57
CA THR A 247 -2.04 11.24 -12.85
C THR A 247 -1.61 11.15 -11.39
N PHE A 248 -0.77 12.08 -10.93
CA PHE A 248 -0.31 12.16 -9.54
C PHE A 248 -1.31 12.95 -8.68
#